data_AF-A0A925D0V5-F1
#
_entry.id   AF-A0A925D0V5-F1
#
_cell.length_a   1.000
_cell.length_b   1.000
_cell.length_c   1.000
_cell.angle_alpha   90.00
_cell.angle_beta   90.00
_cell.angle_gamma   90.00
#
_symmetry.space_group_name_H-M   'P 1'
#
loop_
_entity.id
_entity.type
_entity.pdbx_description
1 polymer ?
#
loop_
_entity_poly.entity_id
_entity_poly.type
_entity_poly.pdbx_seq_one_letter_code
_entity_poly.pdbx_strand_id
1 'polypeptide(L)'
;MQEEPLSGNDSLLIIQNMINKVKNQFSEDGFMYLLWGWVILTCSVGQFVLLKLDYKYHYMIWLLTWGAFIFQLFYLRKLSRKRRVQTYTDDILKYVWISFVLIMCLTSFVLGRTLGVDYFRVLNPLILIIYGIPTFLSGIILRFRPLVIGGIACWLLSIAATFAHYEYQVLLLGVAVIAAWIIPGFLLRGRYKKQNA
;
A
#
# COMPACT_ATOMS: atom_id res chain seq x y z
N MET A 1 -34.65 18.28 29.93
CA MET A 1 -34.35 18.99 28.67
C MET A 1 -35.48 18.67 27.72
N GLN A 2 -36.36 19.63 27.46
CA GLN A 2 -37.49 19.45 26.54
C GLN A 2 -36.91 19.34 25.12
N GLU A 3 -37.22 18.26 24.42
CA GLU A 3 -36.89 18.12 23.00
C GLU A 3 -37.80 19.10 22.24
N GLU A 4 -37.27 20.24 21.84
CA GLU A 4 -37.96 21.17 20.94
C GLU A 4 -38.33 20.40 19.65
N PRO A 5 -39.58 20.53 19.15
CA PRO A 5 -39.99 19.83 17.94
C PRO A 5 -39.14 20.34 16.77
N LEU A 6 -38.23 19.49 16.28
CA LEU A 6 -37.35 19.78 15.16
C LEU A 6 -38.18 20.31 13.98
N SER A 7 -37.97 21.58 13.62
CA SER A 7 -38.51 22.16 12.40
C SER A 7 -38.09 21.31 11.20
N GLY A 8 -38.97 21.15 10.20
CA GLY A 8 -38.68 20.33 9.02
C GLY A 8 -37.36 20.72 8.33
N ASN A 9 -37.01 22.01 8.38
CA ASN A 9 -35.73 22.52 7.85
C ASN A 9 -34.52 22.06 8.68
N ASP A 10 -34.63 22.01 10.00
CA ASP A 10 -33.53 21.57 10.88
C ASP A 10 -33.30 20.05 10.75
N SER A 11 -34.37 19.27 10.57
CA SER A 11 -34.28 17.84 10.29
C SER A 11 -33.60 17.56 8.95
N LEU A 12 -33.95 18.29 7.90
CA LEU A 12 -33.30 18.21 6.59
C LEU A 12 -31.82 18.59 6.67
N LEU A 13 -31.49 19.65 7.43
CA LEU A 13 -30.12 20.10 7.63
C LEU A 13 -29.29 19.07 8.40
N ILE A 14 -29.85 18.43 9.43
CA ILE A 14 -29.21 17.34 10.16
C ILE A 14 -29.02 16.12 9.25
N ILE A 15 -30.03 15.70 8.49
CA ILE A 15 -29.91 14.58 7.54
C ILE A 15 -28.84 14.89 6.50
N GLN A 16 -28.81 16.10 5.95
CA GLN A 16 -27.80 16.51 4.97
C GLN A 16 -26.40 16.55 5.60
N ASN A 17 -26.27 17.02 6.84
CA ASN A 17 -25.02 16.99 7.58
C ASN A 17 -24.58 15.55 7.89
N MET A 18 -25.50 14.64 8.23
CA MET A 18 -25.20 13.22 8.44
C MET A 18 -24.79 12.52 7.15
N ILE A 19 -25.51 12.76 6.05
CA ILE A 19 -25.17 12.24 4.70
C ILE A 19 -23.80 12.77 4.26
N ASN A 20 -23.54 14.07 4.41
CA ASN A 20 -22.26 14.67 4.06
C ASN A 20 -21.12 14.16 4.95
N LYS A 21 -21.35 13.98 6.25
CA LYS A 21 -20.37 13.45 7.20
C LYS A 21 -20.01 11.99 6.89
N VAL A 22 -20.97 11.17 6.48
CA VAL A 22 -20.75 9.78 6.04
C VAL A 22 -20.08 9.72 4.67
N LYS A 23 -20.45 10.60 3.73
CA LYS A 23 -19.86 10.67 2.38
C LYS A 23 -18.39 11.11 2.40
N ASN A 24 -17.97 11.85 3.43
CA ASN A 24 -16.68 12.53 3.49
C ASN A 24 -15.69 11.98 4.52
N GLN A 25 -15.98 10.88 5.21
CA GLN A 25 -15.00 10.23 6.09
C GLN A 25 -14.02 9.37 5.28
N PHE A 26 -13.07 10.01 4.61
CA PHE A 26 -11.84 9.33 4.18
C PHE A 26 -10.83 9.43 5.33
N SER A 27 -10.67 8.34 6.10
CA SER A 27 -9.80 8.28 7.30
C SER A 27 -8.29 8.20 6.97
N GLU A 28 -7.93 8.01 5.70
CA GLU A 28 -6.56 7.77 5.27
C GLU A 28 -5.95 8.98 4.54
N ASP A 29 -4.83 9.47 5.09
CA ASP A 29 -4.00 10.55 4.56
C ASP A 29 -3.15 10.16 3.32
N GLY A 30 -3.09 8.87 3.00
CA GLY A 30 -2.25 8.35 1.91
C GLY A 30 -0.75 8.36 2.21
N PHE A 31 -0.35 8.88 3.38
CA PHE A 31 1.03 9.05 3.80
C PHE A 31 1.80 7.72 3.84
N MET A 32 1.17 6.64 4.31
CA MET A 32 1.81 5.32 4.36
C MET A 32 2.11 4.77 2.97
N TYR A 33 1.19 4.91 2.01
CA TYR A 33 1.42 4.49 0.63
C TYR A 33 2.56 5.29 -0.02
N LEU A 34 2.61 6.60 0.20
CA LEU A 34 3.69 7.46 -0.28
C LEU A 34 5.05 7.08 0.31
N LEU A 35 5.13 6.90 1.63
CA LEU A 35 6.36 6.55 2.32
C LEU A 35 6.94 5.26 1.76
N TRP A 36 6.11 4.22 1.71
CA TRP A 36 6.53 2.95 1.18
C TRP A 36 6.84 2.98 -0.31
N GLY A 37 6.09 3.77 -1.09
CA GLY A 37 6.33 3.93 -2.51
C GLY A 37 7.73 4.47 -2.79
N TRP A 38 8.15 5.49 -2.04
CA TRP A 38 9.50 6.05 -2.13
C TRP A 38 10.58 5.08 -1.65
N VAL A 39 10.35 4.38 -0.54
CA VAL A 39 11.32 3.40 -0.02
C VAL A 39 11.58 2.31 -1.05
N ILE A 40 10.55 1.67 -1.59
CA ILE A 40 10.74 0.58 -2.55
C ILE A 40 11.32 1.09 -3.87
N LEU A 41 10.95 2.29 -4.32
CA LEU A 41 11.56 2.91 -5.50
C LEU A 41 13.06 3.13 -5.30
N THR A 42 13.48 3.71 -4.16
CA THR A 42 14.91 3.90 -3.86
C THR A 42 15.66 2.57 -3.76
N CYS A 43 15.03 1.54 -3.18
CA CYS A 43 15.63 0.22 -3.12
C CYS A 43 15.78 -0.43 -4.49
N SER A 44 14.75 -0.33 -5.33
CA SER A 44 14.73 -0.85 -6.71
C SER A 44 15.82 -0.20 -7.57
N VAL A 45 15.88 1.13 -7.58
CA VAL A 45 16.89 1.89 -8.34
C VAL A 45 18.28 1.60 -7.81
N GLY A 46 18.46 1.60 -6.48
CA GLY A 46 19.75 1.32 -5.86
C GLY A 46 20.25 -0.08 -6.20
N GLN A 47 19.41 -1.11 -6.12
CA GLN A 47 19.80 -2.47 -6.47
C GLN A 47 20.18 -2.59 -7.95
N PHE A 48 19.48 -1.91 -8.86
CA PHE A 48 19.83 -1.91 -10.28
C PHE A 48 21.21 -1.28 -10.53
N VAL A 49 21.51 -0.15 -9.87
CA VAL A 49 22.83 0.50 -9.97
C VAL A 49 23.94 -0.41 -9.42
N LEU A 50 23.72 -1.06 -8.29
CA LEU A 50 24.70 -1.99 -7.72
C LEU A 50 24.91 -3.23 -8.59
N LEU A 51 23.86 -3.74 -9.25
CA LEU A 51 23.96 -4.83 -10.21
C LEU A 51 24.84 -4.45 -11.42
N LYS A 52 24.72 -3.21 -11.92
CA LYS A 52 25.59 -2.73 -13.01
C LYS A 52 27.04 -2.50 -12.59
N LEU A 53 27.31 -2.35 -11.30
CA LEU A 53 28.65 -2.20 -10.72
C LEU A 53 29.28 -3.54 -10.29
N ASP A 54 28.65 -4.67 -10.61
CA ASP A 54 29.09 -6.05 -10.26
C ASP A 54 29.40 -6.24 -8.76
N TYR A 55 28.68 -5.49 -7.92
CA TYR A 55 29.00 -5.37 -6.51
C TYR A 55 28.31 -6.45 -5.67
N LYS A 56 29.05 -7.50 -5.29
CA LYS A 56 28.62 -8.74 -4.59
C LYS A 56 27.52 -8.61 -3.49
N TYR A 57 27.34 -7.43 -2.87
CA TYR A 57 26.34 -7.13 -1.84
C TYR A 57 25.09 -6.36 -2.33
N HIS A 58 24.64 -6.58 -3.57
CA HIS A 58 23.43 -5.96 -4.14
C HIS A 58 22.17 -6.00 -3.24
N TYR A 59 22.05 -7.01 -2.37
CA TYR A 59 20.92 -7.19 -1.45
C TYR A 59 20.95 -6.29 -0.21
N MET A 60 22.09 -5.69 0.16
CA MET A 60 22.17 -4.85 1.37
C MET A 60 21.27 -3.63 1.30
N ILE A 61 20.90 -3.18 0.11
CA ILE A 61 19.98 -2.05 -0.09
C ILE A 61 18.59 -2.36 0.49
N TRP A 62 18.19 -3.63 0.54
CA TRP A 62 16.94 -4.03 1.18
C TRP A 62 16.96 -3.89 2.71
N LEU A 63 18.10 -3.61 3.36
CA LEU A 63 18.13 -3.24 4.78
C LEU A 63 17.37 -1.93 5.04
N LEU A 64 17.25 -1.05 4.05
CA LEU A 64 16.45 0.18 4.15
C LEU A 64 14.96 -0.12 4.39
N THR A 65 14.44 -1.24 3.89
CA THR A 65 13.03 -1.60 4.11
C THR A 65 12.77 -2.00 5.56
N TRP A 66 13.73 -2.61 6.25
CA TRP A 66 13.66 -2.87 7.68
C TRP A 66 13.59 -1.58 8.50
N GLY A 67 14.39 -0.57 8.12
CA GLY A 67 14.32 0.76 8.72
C GLY A 67 12.95 1.42 8.53
N ALA A 68 12.40 1.35 7.32
CA ALA A 68 11.06 1.85 7.01
C ALA A 68 9.97 1.11 7.79
N PHE A 69 10.10 -0.21 7.96
CA PHE A 69 9.16 -1.02 8.74
C PHE A 69 9.17 -0.64 10.23
N ILE A 70 10.35 -0.42 10.82
CA ILE A 70 10.47 0.06 12.20
C ILE A 70 9.80 1.44 12.34
N PHE A 71 10.07 2.36 11.40
CA PHE A 71 9.43 3.68 11.37
C PHE A 71 7.92 3.58 11.26
N GLN A 72 7.40 2.70 10.38
CA GLN A 72 5.97 2.47 10.23
C GLN A 72 5.34 1.96 11.53
N LEU A 73 5.96 1.01 12.24
CA LEU A 73 5.46 0.52 13.52
C LEU A 73 5.38 1.63 14.56
N PHE A 74 6.40 2.49 14.63
CA PHE A 74 6.41 3.63 15.55
C PHE A 74 5.33 4.66 15.17
N TYR A 75 5.19 4.97 13.88
CA TYR A 75 4.18 5.88 13.38
C TYR A 75 2.76 5.35 13.62
N LEU A 76 2.50 4.07 13.34
CA LEU A 76 1.23 3.39 13.62
C LEU A 76 0.88 3.43 15.13
N ARG A 77 1.85 3.16 16.01
CA ARG A 77 1.66 3.26 17.47
C ARG A 77 1.35 4.68 17.93
N LYS A 78 1.99 5.69 17.32
CA LYS A 78 1.72 7.10 17.62
C LYS A 78 0.34 7.53 17.11
N LEU A 79 -0.07 7.01 15.95
CA LEU A 79 -1.35 7.31 15.32
C LEU A 79 -2.52 6.63 16.06
N SER A 80 -2.36 5.39 16.51
CA SER A 80 -3.38 4.66 17.29
C SER A 80 -3.65 5.31 18.65
N ARG A 81 -2.63 5.93 19.26
CA ARG A 81 -2.82 6.73 20.50
C ARG A 81 -3.61 8.03 20.29
N LYS A 82 -3.64 8.58 19.07
CA LYS A 82 -4.39 9.81 18.75
C LYS A 82 -5.79 9.54 18.17
N ARG A 83 -6.00 8.41 17.49
CA ARG A 83 -7.31 8.04 16.93
C ARG A 83 -8.17 7.38 18.01
N ARG A 84 -9.19 8.10 18.48
CA ARG A 84 -10.12 7.65 19.54
C ARG A 84 -11.19 6.68 19.03
N VAL A 85 -11.33 6.50 17.71
CA VAL A 85 -12.33 5.61 17.08
C VAL A 85 -11.68 4.94 15.87
N GLN A 86 -11.65 3.59 15.86
CA GLN A 86 -11.31 2.79 14.68
C GLN A 86 -12.58 2.56 13.86
N THR A 87 -12.50 2.73 12.55
CA THR A 87 -13.64 2.44 11.67
C THR A 87 -13.59 0.99 11.19
N TYR A 88 -14.74 0.42 10.84
CA TYR A 88 -14.81 -0.91 10.22
C TYR A 88 -13.90 -1.04 8.99
N THR A 89 -13.75 0.05 8.22
CA THR A 89 -12.85 0.14 7.08
C THR A 89 -11.39 -0.05 7.48
N ASP A 90 -10.95 0.58 8.58
CA ASP A 90 -9.57 0.47 9.07
C ASP A 90 -9.26 -0.98 9.52
N ASP A 91 -10.22 -1.66 10.15
CA ASP A 91 -10.07 -3.05 10.59
C ASP A 91 -9.96 -4.01 9.41
N ILE A 92 -10.81 -3.87 8.39
CA ILE A 92 -10.75 -4.70 7.18
C ILE A 92 -9.40 -4.50 6.48
N LEU A 93 -8.94 -3.25 6.32
CA LEU A 93 -7.63 -2.96 5.72
C LEU A 93 -6.50 -3.62 6.54
N LYS A 94 -6.54 -3.53 7.86
CA LYS A 94 -5.56 -4.19 8.73
C LYS A 94 -5.52 -5.70 8.49
N TYR A 95 -6.66 -6.38 8.42
CA TYR A 95 -6.71 -7.82 8.15
C TYR A 95 -6.21 -8.19 6.74
N VAL A 96 -6.50 -7.36 5.73
CA VAL A 96 -5.96 -7.53 4.37
C VAL A 96 -4.43 -7.50 4.38
N TRP A 97 -3.83 -6.54 5.11
CA TRP A 97 -2.38 -6.43 5.23
C TRP A 97 -1.76 -7.56 6.05
N ILE A 98 -2.41 -8.02 7.13
CA ILE A 98 -1.95 -9.19 7.89
C ILE A 98 -1.96 -10.45 7.02
N SER A 99 -3.03 -10.65 6.24
CA SER A 99 -3.14 -11.77 5.30
C SER A 99 -2.03 -11.73 4.25
N PHE A 100 -1.72 -10.55 3.71
CA PHE A 100 -0.59 -10.36 2.79
C PHE A 100 0.74 -10.80 3.40
N VAL A 101 1.06 -10.34 4.62
CA VAL A 101 2.32 -10.72 5.30
C VAL A 101 2.36 -12.22 5.56
N LEU A 102 1.24 -12.82 5.99
CA LEU A 102 1.14 -14.25 6.24
C LEU A 102 1.41 -15.07 4.97
N ILE A 103 0.76 -14.71 3.85
CA ILE A 103 0.96 -15.38 2.56
C ILE A 103 2.41 -15.21 2.10
N MET A 104 2.97 -14.00 2.19
CA MET A 104 4.36 -13.75 1.82
C MET A 104 5.34 -14.61 2.63
N CYS A 105 5.13 -14.74 3.95
CA CYS A 105 5.94 -15.59 4.81
C CYS A 105 5.80 -17.08 4.45
N LEU A 106 4.58 -17.57 4.25
CA LEU A 106 4.31 -18.96 3.87
C LEU A 106 4.95 -19.30 2.52
N THR A 107 4.76 -18.45 1.52
CA THR A 107 5.34 -18.64 0.20
C THR A 107 6.87 -18.60 0.24
N SER A 108 7.46 -17.67 1.01
CA SER A 108 8.92 -17.62 1.20
C SER A 108 9.45 -18.90 1.86
N PHE A 109 8.73 -19.43 2.85
CA PHE A 109 9.11 -20.68 3.54
C PHE A 109 9.03 -21.90 2.62
N VAL A 110 7.94 -22.02 1.84
CA VAL A 110 7.74 -23.13 0.89
C VAL A 110 8.80 -23.09 -0.21
N LEU A 111 8.99 -21.93 -0.85
CA LEU A 111 9.97 -21.77 -1.93
C LEU A 111 11.41 -21.92 -1.44
N GLY A 112 11.72 -21.41 -0.24
CA GLY A 112 13.02 -21.59 0.39
C GLY A 112 13.37 -23.06 0.64
N ARG A 113 12.35 -23.89 0.92
CA ARG A 113 12.54 -25.34 1.06
C ARG A 113 12.64 -26.08 -0.28
N THR A 114 11.93 -25.65 -1.32
CA THR A 114 11.83 -26.39 -2.59
C THR A 114 12.87 -26.01 -3.64
N LEU A 115 13.29 -24.74 -3.71
CA LEU A 115 14.07 -24.19 -4.84
C LEU A 115 15.51 -23.79 -4.50
N GLY A 116 15.91 -23.80 -3.23
CA GLY A 116 17.31 -23.51 -2.84
C GLY A 116 17.82 -22.15 -3.35
N VAL A 117 18.94 -22.13 -4.08
CA VAL A 117 19.69 -20.92 -4.47
C VAL A 117 19.06 -20.15 -5.64
N ASP A 118 18.20 -20.77 -6.45
CA ASP A 118 17.48 -20.12 -7.56
C ASP A 118 16.24 -19.33 -7.10
N TYR A 119 16.00 -19.29 -5.78
CA TYR A 119 14.93 -18.55 -5.11
C TYR A 119 14.76 -17.11 -5.62
N PHE A 120 15.86 -16.41 -5.88
CA PHE A 120 15.82 -14.99 -6.24
C PHE A 120 15.28 -14.70 -7.64
N ARG A 121 15.36 -15.64 -8.60
CA ARG A 121 14.81 -15.44 -9.95
C ARG A 121 13.29 -15.48 -9.98
N VAL A 122 12.68 -16.28 -9.09
CA VAL A 122 11.22 -16.45 -9.02
C VAL A 122 10.59 -15.47 -8.02
N LEU A 123 11.38 -14.93 -7.09
CA LEU A 123 10.90 -14.03 -6.04
C LEU A 123 10.21 -12.77 -6.57
N ASN A 124 10.85 -12.04 -7.50
CA ASN A 124 10.37 -10.73 -7.93
C ASN A 124 8.98 -10.76 -8.62
N PRO A 125 8.75 -11.64 -9.61
CA PRO A 125 7.42 -11.77 -10.22
C PRO A 125 6.35 -12.21 -9.21
N LEU A 126 6.72 -13.06 -8.26
CA LEU A 126 5.80 -13.63 -7.28
C LEU A 126 5.41 -12.61 -6.21
N ILE A 127 6.35 -11.77 -5.78
CA ILE A 127 6.07 -10.60 -4.94
C ILE A 127 5.06 -9.68 -5.63
N LEU A 128 5.24 -9.38 -6.93
CA LEU A 128 4.29 -8.54 -7.68
C LEU A 128 2.86 -9.11 -7.70
N ILE A 129 2.71 -10.44 -7.82
CA ILE A 129 1.40 -11.12 -7.77
C ILE A 129 0.75 -10.94 -6.40
N ILE A 130 1.48 -11.33 -5.35
CA ILE A 130 0.97 -11.32 -3.98
C ILE A 130 0.66 -9.88 -3.55
N TYR A 131 1.48 -8.92 -3.96
CA TYR A 131 1.37 -7.52 -3.61
C TYR A 131 0.27 -6.75 -4.36
N GLY A 132 -0.12 -7.22 -5.54
CA GLY A 132 -1.30 -6.71 -6.25
C GLY A 132 -2.59 -6.91 -5.46
N ILE A 133 -2.71 -7.99 -4.68
CA ILE A 133 -3.91 -8.35 -3.91
C ILE A 133 -4.27 -7.31 -2.83
N PRO A 134 -3.40 -6.99 -1.84
CA PRO A 134 -3.73 -6.01 -0.82
C PRO A 134 -3.90 -4.61 -1.41
N THR A 135 -3.17 -4.26 -2.47
CA THR A 135 -3.29 -2.97 -3.14
C THR A 135 -4.66 -2.82 -3.83
N PHE A 136 -5.09 -3.85 -4.56
CA PHE A 136 -6.39 -3.91 -5.22
C PHE A 136 -7.55 -3.89 -4.22
N LEU A 137 -7.49 -4.73 -3.18
CA LEU A 137 -8.49 -4.79 -2.12
C LEU A 137 -8.58 -3.47 -1.37
N SER A 138 -7.44 -2.85 -1.04
CA SER A 138 -7.41 -1.52 -0.41
C SER A 138 -8.09 -0.49 -1.31
N GLY A 139 -7.92 -0.58 -2.63
CA GLY A 139 -8.60 0.28 -3.60
C GLY A 139 -10.12 0.12 -3.59
N ILE A 140 -10.63 -1.11 -3.48
CA ILE A 140 -12.06 -1.37 -3.39
C ILE A 140 -12.63 -0.87 -2.06
N ILE A 141 -11.97 -1.21 -0.95
CA ILE A 141 -12.40 -0.85 0.41
C ILE A 141 -12.44 0.67 0.59
N LEU A 142 -11.43 1.37 0.09
CA LEU A 142 -11.36 2.84 0.11
C LEU A 142 -12.17 3.51 -1.01
N ARG A 143 -12.84 2.73 -1.88
CA ARG A 143 -13.55 3.19 -3.08
C ARG A 143 -12.69 4.12 -3.96
N PHE A 144 -11.40 3.82 -4.04
CA PHE A 144 -10.39 4.63 -4.70
C PHE A 144 -9.85 3.94 -5.95
N ARG A 145 -10.44 4.27 -7.09
CA ARG A 145 -10.09 3.71 -8.41
C ARG A 145 -8.60 3.73 -8.76
N PRO A 146 -7.80 4.77 -8.41
CA PRO A 146 -6.38 4.76 -8.70
C PRO A 146 -5.61 3.59 -8.06
N LEU A 147 -5.97 3.18 -6.83
CA LEU A 147 -5.34 2.02 -6.18
C LEU A 147 -5.71 0.71 -6.87
N VAL A 148 -6.97 0.59 -7.35
CA VAL A 148 -7.46 -0.57 -8.11
C VAL A 148 -6.67 -0.74 -9.40
N ILE A 149 -6.49 0.35 -10.16
CA ILE A 149 -5.69 0.36 -11.39
C ILE A 149 -4.24 0.01 -11.08
N GLY A 150 -3.70 0.52 -9.97
CA GLY A 150 -2.38 0.20 -9.46
C GLY A 150 -2.17 -1.30 -9.19
N GLY A 151 -3.13 -1.96 -8.53
CA GLY A 151 -3.08 -3.41 -8.28
C GLY A 151 -3.14 -4.23 -9.57
N ILE A 152 -3.99 -3.85 -10.53
CA ILE A 152 -4.07 -4.50 -11.84
C ILE A 152 -2.76 -4.31 -12.62
N ALA A 153 -2.16 -3.11 -12.56
CA ALA A 153 -0.87 -2.84 -13.17
C ALA A 153 0.24 -3.74 -12.58
N CYS A 154 0.25 -3.99 -11.27
CA CYS A 154 1.19 -4.94 -10.65
C CYS A 154 1.06 -6.35 -11.23
N TRP A 155 -0.16 -6.83 -11.49
CA TRP A 155 -0.36 -8.14 -12.09
C TRP A 155 0.10 -8.21 -13.55
N LEU A 156 -0.20 -7.18 -14.34
CA LEU A 156 0.30 -7.09 -15.73
C LEU A 156 1.83 -7.03 -15.76
N LEU A 157 2.45 -6.26 -14.86
CA LEU A 157 3.90 -6.15 -14.75
C LEU A 157 4.54 -7.44 -14.22
N SER A 158 3.85 -8.23 -13.39
CA SER A 158 4.33 -9.55 -13.00
C SER A 158 4.46 -10.50 -14.19
N ILE A 159 3.45 -10.54 -15.07
CA ILE A 159 3.48 -11.35 -16.29
C ILE A 159 4.66 -10.92 -17.16
N ALA A 160 4.84 -9.61 -17.35
CA ALA A 160 5.99 -9.07 -18.09
C ALA A 160 7.34 -9.42 -17.44
N ALA A 161 7.42 -9.41 -16.10
CA ALA A 161 8.64 -9.75 -15.36
C ALA A 161 9.06 -11.22 -15.51
N THR A 162 8.12 -12.13 -15.76
CA THR A 162 8.42 -13.55 -16.03
C THR A 162 9.22 -13.74 -17.32
N PHE A 163 9.05 -12.85 -18.31
CA PHE A 163 9.79 -12.89 -19.57
C PHE A 163 11.05 -12.01 -19.56
N ALA A 164 11.24 -11.20 -18.52
CA ALA A 164 12.35 -10.26 -18.39
C ALA A 164 13.55 -10.90 -17.67
N HIS A 165 14.77 -10.54 -18.11
CA HIS A 165 16.00 -10.90 -17.39
C HIS A 165 16.00 -10.31 -15.97
N TYR A 166 16.66 -11.00 -15.04
CA TYR A 166 16.70 -10.68 -13.61
C TYR A 166 17.03 -9.21 -13.29
N GLU A 167 17.96 -8.59 -14.03
CA GLU A 167 18.31 -7.17 -13.88
C GLU A 167 17.10 -6.23 -14.08
N TYR A 168 16.23 -6.54 -15.06
CA TYR A 168 15.07 -5.72 -15.39
C TYR A 168 13.85 -6.01 -14.51
N GLN A 169 13.81 -7.15 -13.82
CA GLN A 169 12.71 -7.48 -12.90
C GLN A 169 12.63 -6.48 -11.74
N VAL A 170 13.78 -6.05 -11.23
CA VAL A 170 13.86 -5.07 -10.14
C VAL A 170 13.40 -3.68 -10.59
N LEU A 171 13.66 -3.31 -11.84
CA LEU A 171 13.14 -2.07 -12.45
C LEU A 171 11.62 -2.14 -12.64
N LEU A 172 11.10 -3.28 -13.11
CA LEU A 172 9.66 -3.49 -13.25
C LEU A 172 8.93 -3.38 -11.91
N LEU A 173 9.56 -3.85 -10.82
CA LEU A 173 9.06 -3.62 -9.46
C LEU A 173 8.98 -2.12 -9.12
N GLY A 174 10.02 -1.34 -9.44
CA GLY A 174 10.03 0.10 -9.24
C GLY A 174 8.89 0.80 -10.01
N VAL A 175 8.68 0.43 -11.27
CA VAL A 175 7.58 0.92 -12.10
C VAL A 175 6.22 0.54 -11.51
N ALA A 176 6.07 -0.69 -11.03
CA ALA A 176 4.84 -1.16 -10.39
C ALA A 176 4.50 -0.33 -9.15
N VAL A 177 5.50 0.00 -8.33
CA VAL A 177 5.31 0.82 -7.13
C VAL A 177 4.94 2.26 -7.45
N ILE A 178 5.47 2.84 -8.53
CA ILE A 178 5.04 4.16 -8.98
C ILE A 178 3.55 4.14 -9.31
N ALA A 179 3.11 3.14 -10.09
CA ALA A 179 1.71 2.99 -10.49
C ALA A 179 0.79 2.65 -9.32
N ALA A 180 1.24 1.78 -8.42
CA ALA A 180 0.45 1.24 -7.33
C ALA A 180 0.34 2.20 -6.14
N TRP A 181 1.44 2.85 -5.75
CA TRP A 181 1.53 3.50 -4.44
C TRP A 181 1.84 4.99 -4.54
N ILE A 182 2.73 5.42 -5.45
CA ILE A 182 3.10 6.84 -5.58
C ILE A 182 1.98 7.66 -6.21
N ILE A 183 1.51 7.27 -7.40
CA ILE A 183 0.42 7.98 -8.10
C ILE A 183 -0.84 8.04 -7.23
N PRO A 184 -1.33 6.91 -6.69
CA PRO A 184 -2.53 6.93 -5.86
C PRO A 184 -2.30 7.66 -4.55
N GLY A 185 -1.11 7.57 -3.95
CA GLY A 185 -0.78 8.26 -2.71
C GLY A 185 -0.81 9.78 -2.83
N PHE A 186 -0.28 10.36 -3.92
CA PHE A 186 -0.41 11.79 -4.17
C PHE A 186 -1.87 12.21 -4.40
N LEU A 187 -2.63 11.43 -5.16
CA LEU A 187 -4.05 11.69 -5.41
C LEU A 187 -4.88 11.61 -4.12
N LEU A 188 -4.58 10.65 -3.23
CA LEU A 188 -5.26 10.49 -1.95
C LEU A 188 -4.97 11.69 -1.03
N ARG A 189 -3.70 12.10 -0.94
CA ARG A 189 -3.27 13.27 -0.15
C ARG A 189 -3.89 14.57 -0.66
N GLY A 190 -4.04 14.71 -1.97
CA GLY A 190 -4.73 15.84 -2.58
C GLY A 190 -6.22 15.91 -2.20
N ARG A 191 -6.90 14.75 -2.15
CA ARG A 191 -8.30 14.66 -1.71
C ARG A 191 -8.46 14.94 -0.21
N TYR A 192 -7.59 14.37 0.62
CA TYR A 192 -7.60 14.61 2.06
C TYR A 192 -7.44 16.10 2.40
N LYS A 193 -6.48 16.80 1.75
CA LYS A 193 -6.29 18.24 1.95
C LYS A 193 -7.49 19.09 1.52
N LYS A 194 -8.18 18.74 0.43
CA LYS A 194 -9.38 19.46 -0.01
C LYS A 194 -10.59 19.29 0.91
N GLN A 195 -10.57 18.25 1.75
CA GLN A 195 -11.70 17.89 2.62
C GLN A 195 -11.53 18.40 4.05
N ASN A 196 -10.28 18.67 4.45
CA ASN A 196 -9.91 19.21 5.77
C ASN A 196 -9.40 20.67 5.71
N ALA A 197 -9.56 21.35 4.57
CA ALA A 197 -9.35 22.78 4.40
C ALA A 197 -10.72 23.48 4.41
#